data_AF-A0A358AEK7-F1
#
_entry.id   AF-A0A358AEK7-F1
#
_cell.length_a   1.000
_cell.length_b   1.000
_cell.length_c   1.000
_cell.angle_alpha   90.00
_cell.angle_beta   90.00
_cell.angle_gamma   90.00
#
_symmetry.space_group_name_H-M   'P 1'
#
loop_
_entity.id
_entity.type
_entity.pdbx_description
1 polymer ?
#
loop_
_entity_poly.entity_id
_entity_poly.type
_entity_poly.pdbx_seq_one_letter_code
_entity_poly.pdbx_strand_id
1 'polypeptide(L)'
;DQINILEATLLSMRRAVAFLSPHPDFVLVDGNMSLNLNIPYESIVRGDAQCLSIACASIIAKVTRDRIMSIYHRKYPEYGFSRHKGYGTKSHFEALKRIGPSPIHRMSFAPLK
;
A
#
# COMPACT_ATOMS: atom_id res chain seq x y z
N ASP A 1 -8.58 -6.37 5.89
CA ASP A 1 -8.96 -6.76 7.27
C ASP A 1 -8.72 -8.24 7.56
N GLN A 2 -9.17 -9.17 6.72
CA GLN A 2 -9.13 -10.61 6.98
C GLN A 2 -7.75 -11.22 7.31
N ILE A 3 -6.67 -10.75 6.67
CA ILE A 3 -5.33 -11.35 6.79
C ILE A 3 -4.31 -10.43 7.47
N ASN A 4 -4.73 -9.46 8.29
CA ASN A 4 -3.84 -8.43 8.86
C ASN A 4 -3.07 -7.60 7.79
N ILE A 5 -2.28 -6.61 8.21
CA ILE A 5 -1.58 -5.70 7.27
C ILE A 5 -0.25 -6.25 6.76
N LEU A 6 0.42 -7.10 7.54
CA LEU A 6 1.68 -7.71 7.15
C LEU A 6 1.46 -8.69 6.01
N GLU A 7 0.57 -9.67 6.17
CA GLU A 7 0.29 -10.64 5.10
C GLU A 7 -0.35 -9.99 3.88
N ALA A 8 -1.18 -8.96 4.07
CA ALA A 8 -1.72 -8.19 2.95
C ALA A 8 -0.60 -7.49 2.13
N THR A 9 0.43 -6.99 2.82
CA THR A 9 1.59 -6.38 2.16
C THR A 9 2.38 -7.44 1.40
N LEU A 10 2.72 -8.57 2.03
CA LEU A 10 3.43 -9.68 1.38
C LEU A 10 2.67 -10.24 0.18
N LEU A 11 1.35 -10.41 0.31
CA LEU A 11 0.48 -10.85 -0.78
C LEU A 11 0.51 -9.86 -1.96
N SER A 12 0.49 -8.55 -1.67
CA SER A 12 0.56 -7.52 -2.73
C SER A 12 1.89 -7.54 -3.48
N MET A 13 3.01 -7.75 -2.77
CA MET A 13 4.34 -7.89 -3.35
C MET A 13 4.45 -9.15 -4.22
N ARG A 14 4.00 -10.31 -3.71
CA ARG A 14 3.95 -11.56 -4.49
C ARG A 14 3.13 -11.41 -5.77
N ARG A 15 1.97 -10.75 -5.69
CA ARG A 15 1.13 -10.44 -6.86
C ARG A 15 1.87 -9.54 -7.84
N ALA A 16 2.52 -8.47 -7.37
CA ALA A 16 3.27 -7.56 -8.23
C ALA A 16 4.34 -8.30 -9.04
N VAL A 17 5.11 -9.19 -8.41
CA VAL A 17 6.10 -10.04 -9.09
C VAL A 17 5.44 -10.96 -10.12
N ALA A 18 4.33 -11.62 -9.77
CA ALA A 18 3.63 -12.54 -10.66
C ALA A 18 3.02 -11.87 -11.91
N PHE A 19 2.72 -10.56 -11.84
CA PHE A 19 2.20 -9.78 -12.96
C PHE A 19 3.28 -9.19 -13.88
N LEU A 20 4.56 -9.33 -13.56
CA LEU A 20 5.64 -8.84 -14.42
C LEU A 20 5.76 -9.69 -15.71
N SER A 21 5.90 -8.99 -16.84
CA SER A 21 6.19 -9.59 -18.13
C SER A 21 7.29 -8.76 -18.82
N PRO A 22 8.45 -9.35 -19.15
CA PRO A 22 8.83 -10.75 -18.88
C PRO A 22 8.95 -11.06 -17.38
N HIS A 23 8.92 -12.36 -17.04
CA HIS A 23 9.18 -12.79 -15.67
C HIS A 23 10.63 -12.45 -15.27
N PRO A 24 10.86 -11.92 -14.05
CA PRO A 24 12.20 -11.56 -13.61
C PRO A 24 13.02 -12.80 -13.23
N ASP A 25 14.32 -12.76 -13.49
CA ASP A 25 15.27 -13.80 -13.03
C ASP A 25 15.66 -13.61 -11.55
N PHE A 26 15.59 -12.36 -11.06
CA PHE A 26 15.93 -12.00 -9.68
C PHE A 26 15.07 -10.83 -9.19
N VAL A 27 14.73 -10.80 -7.90
CA VAL A 27 13.92 -9.73 -7.29
C VAL A 27 14.66 -9.09 -6.11
N LEU A 28 14.67 -7.75 -6.08
CA LEU A 28 15.16 -6.96 -4.94
C LEU A 28 13.97 -6.35 -4.20
N VAL A 29 13.93 -6.51 -2.88
CA VAL A 29 12.77 -6.22 -2.05
C VAL A 29 13.17 -5.26 -0.93
N ASP A 30 12.42 -4.18 -0.74
CA ASP A 30 12.64 -3.29 0.39
C ASP A 30 12.18 -3.93 1.72
N GLY A 31 13.03 -3.85 2.73
CA GLY A 31 12.76 -4.32 4.09
C GLY A 31 13.53 -5.59 4.44
N ASN A 32 13.01 -6.33 5.42
CA ASN A 32 13.61 -7.53 6.00
C ASN A 32 12.69 -8.75 5.95
N MET A 33 11.63 -8.69 5.13
CA MET A 33 10.58 -9.70 5.12
C MET A 33 10.83 -10.77 4.07
N SER A 34 10.63 -12.04 4.45
CA SER A 34 10.59 -13.16 3.49
C SER A 34 9.28 -13.13 2.70
N LEU A 35 9.39 -13.22 1.37
CA LEU A 35 8.24 -13.24 0.46
C LEU A 35 7.82 -14.65 0.02
N ASN A 36 8.66 -15.66 0.27
CA ASN A 36 8.47 -17.04 -0.18
C ASN A 36 8.16 -17.12 -1.69
N LEU A 37 8.99 -16.47 -2.51
CA LEU A 37 8.90 -16.51 -3.97
C LEU A 37 9.59 -17.78 -4.51
N ASN A 38 9.11 -18.28 -5.65
CA ASN A 38 9.77 -19.34 -6.41
C ASN A 38 10.92 -18.82 -7.30
N ILE A 39 11.22 -17.52 -7.20
CA ILE A 39 12.27 -16.82 -7.94
C ILE A 39 13.32 -16.36 -6.93
N PRO A 40 14.62 -16.45 -7.23
CA PRO A 40 15.67 -15.88 -6.37
C PRO A 40 15.40 -14.43 -6.01
N TYR A 41 15.58 -14.07 -4.74
CA TYR A 41 15.37 -12.72 -4.28
C TYR A 41 16.21 -12.37 -3.06
N GLU A 42 16.43 -11.08 -2.86
CA GLU A 42 17.11 -10.52 -1.70
C GLU A 42 16.27 -9.39 -1.09
N SER A 43 16.25 -9.34 0.24
CA SER A 43 15.62 -8.26 1.00
C SER A 43 16.67 -7.29 1.52
N ILE A 44 16.50 -6.01 1.22
CA ILE A 44 17.43 -4.94 1.57
C ILE A 44 16.71 -3.95 2.49
N VAL A 45 17.20 -3.84 3.72
CA VAL A 45 16.66 -2.87 4.69
C VAL A 45 16.96 -1.45 4.20
N ARG A 46 15.92 -0.61 4.03
CA ARG A 46 16.02 0.72 3.40
C ARG A 46 16.59 0.62 1.99
N GLY A 47 16.05 -0.33 1.24
CA GLY A 47 16.49 -0.64 -0.12
C GLY A 47 16.18 0.50 -1.09
N ASP A 48 15.16 1.31 -0.81
CA ASP A 48 14.83 2.50 -1.61
C ASP A 48 15.94 3.56 -1.62
N ALA A 49 16.72 3.66 -0.54
CA ALA A 49 17.87 4.56 -0.45
C ALA A 49 19.16 3.97 -1.06
N GLN A 50 19.19 2.67 -1.36
CA GLN A 50 20.41 1.94 -1.74
C GLN A 50 20.35 1.30 -3.13
N CYS A 51 19.14 1.05 -3.64
CA CYS A 51 18.91 0.36 -4.90
C CYS A 51 17.95 1.16 -5.78
N LEU A 52 18.41 1.49 -6.99
CA LEU A 52 17.62 2.25 -7.95
C LEU A 52 16.33 1.53 -8.35
N SER A 53 16.36 0.20 -8.52
CA SER A 53 15.17 -0.58 -8.87
C SER A 53 14.10 -0.51 -7.78
N ILE A 54 14.52 -0.57 -6.50
CA ILE A 54 13.61 -0.43 -5.36
C ILE A 54 13.06 1.00 -5.29
N ALA A 55 13.91 2.02 -5.49
CA ALA A 55 13.48 3.42 -5.53
C ALA A 55 12.44 3.67 -6.64
N CYS A 56 12.67 3.14 -7.84
CA CYS A 56 11.70 3.23 -8.94
C CYS A 56 10.38 2.54 -8.60
N ALA A 57 10.42 1.34 -8.00
CA ALA A 57 9.23 0.63 -7.57
C ALA A 57 8.44 1.41 -6.51
N SER A 58 9.11 2.07 -5.56
CA SER A 58 8.46 2.87 -4.52
C SER A 58 7.75 4.10 -5.10
N ILE A 59 8.34 4.75 -6.10
CA ILE A 59 7.71 5.86 -6.85
C ILE A 59 6.45 5.38 -7.57
N ILE A 60 6.53 4.27 -8.31
CA ILE A 60 5.39 3.72 -9.04
C ILE A 60 4.26 3.37 -8.07
N ALA A 61 4.58 2.70 -6.95
CA ALA A 61 3.60 2.33 -5.93
C ALA A 61 2.93 3.56 -5.32
N LYS A 62 3.71 4.57 -4.94
CA LYS A 62 3.22 5.81 -4.32
C LYS A 62 2.30 6.59 -5.26
N VAL A 63 2.76 6.85 -6.49
CA VAL A 63 1.99 7.62 -7.46
C VAL A 63 0.69 6.89 -7.82
N THR A 64 0.74 5.56 -7.99
CA THR A 64 -0.46 4.75 -8.27
C THR A 64 -1.45 4.79 -7.10
N ARG A 65 -0.98 4.62 -5.86
CA ARG A 65 -1.84 4.72 -4.67
C ARG A 65 -2.48 6.10 -4.56
N ASP A 66 -1.74 7.16 -4.82
CA ASP A 66 -2.26 8.53 -4.72
C ASP A 66 -3.33 8.83 -5.78
N ARG A 67 -3.21 8.26 -6.98
CA ARG A 67 -4.27 8.29 -8.01
C ARG A 67 -5.51 7.53 -7.56
N ILE A 68 -5.36 6.32 -7.01
CA ILE A 68 -6.48 5.52 -6.47
C ILE A 68 -7.23 6.30 -5.37
N MET A 69 -6.50 6.92 -4.44
CA MET A 69 -7.15 7.73 -3.39
C MET A 69 -7.87 8.96 -3.94
N SER A 70 -7.39 9.53 -5.05
CA SER A 70 -8.07 10.64 -5.73
C SER A 70 -9.35 10.17 -6.45
N ILE A 71 -9.36 8.96 -7.00
CA ILE A 71 -10.57 8.32 -7.54
C ILE A 71 -11.57 8.07 -6.42
N TYR A 72 -11.13 7.53 -5.28
CA TYR A 72 -11.99 7.34 -4.12
C TYR A 72 -12.55 8.64 -3.55
N HIS A 73 -11.79 9.74 -3.62
CA HIS A 73 -12.34 11.04 -3.25
C HIS A 73 -13.52 11.46 -4.12
N ARG A 74 -13.53 11.14 -5.43
CA ARG A 74 -14.70 11.42 -6.28
C ARG A 74 -15.93 10.61 -5.84
N LYS A 75 -15.73 9.40 -5.33
CA LYS A 75 -16.80 8.51 -4.85
C LYS A 75 -17.27 8.86 -3.43
N TYR A 76 -16.35 9.31 -2.57
CA TYR A 76 -16.59 9.63 -1.16
C TYR A 76 -15.94 11.00 -0.83
N PRO A 77 -16.49 12.11 -1.36
CA PRO A 77 -15.86 13.42 -1.27
C PRO A 77 -15.72 13.94 0.16
N GLU A 78 -16.64 13.56 1.04
CA GLU A 78 -16.76 14.00 2.43
C GLU A 78 -15.56 13.63 3.30
N TYR A 79 -14.81 12.60 2.89
CA TYR A 79 -13.65 12.13 3.64
C TYR A 79 -12.37 12.87 3.30
N GLY A 80 -12.29 13.59 2.17
CA GLY A 80 -11.07 14.35 1.81
C GLY A 80 -9.87 13.50 1.33
N PHE A 81 -10.10 12.29 0.83
CA PHE A 81 -9.04 11.34 0.42
C PHE A 81 -8.01 11.90 -0.58
N SER A 82 -8.37 12.89 -1.40
CA SER A 82 -7.45 13.55 -2.33
C SER A 82 -6.32 14.29 -1.61
N ARG A 83 -6.51 14.70 -0.35
CA ARG A 83 -5.52 15.45 0.44
C ARG A 83 -4.62 14.52 1.25
N HIS A 84 -5.22 13.76 2.17
CA HIS A 84 -4.48 12.93 3.12
C HIS A 84 -4.35 11.47 2.70
N LYS A 85 -4.83 11.06 1.52
CA LYS A 85 -4.60 9.71 0.96
C LYS A 85 -5.00 8.56 1.91
N GLY A 86 -6.01 8.78 2.76
CA GLY A 86 -6.48 7.83 3.75
C GLY A 86 -5.68 7.76 5.05
N TYR A 87 -4.62 8.55 5.23
CA TYR A 87 -3.93 8.67 6.52
C TYR A 87 -4.88 9.25 7.59
N GLY A 88 -4.68 8.86 8.86
CA GLY A 88 -5.45 9.27 10.02
C GLY A 88 -5.15 10.71 10.45
N THR A 89 -5.45 11.67 9.59
CA THR A 89 -5.36 13.10 9.91
C THR A 89 -6.57 13.56 10.71
N LYS A 90 -6.46 14.71 11.39
CA LYS A 90 -7.56 15.29 12.16
C LYS A 90 -8.85 15.42 11.33
N SER A 91 -8.75 15.94 10.11
CA SER A 91 -9.91 16.09 9.21
C SER A 91 -10.52 14.75 8.79
N HIS A 92 -9.71 13.71 8.62
CA HIS A 92 -10.21 12.38 8.31
C HIS A 92 -10.99 11.77 9.49
N PHE A 93 -10.50 11.95 10.72
CA PHE A 93 -11.22 11.51 11.91
C PHE A 93 -12.50 12.30 12.17
N GLU A 94 -12.51 13.61 11.89
CA GLU A 94 -13.74 14.42 11.96
C GLU A 94 -14.80 13.92 10.97
N ALA A 95 -14.40 13.57 9.74
CA ALA A 95 -15.30 12.96 8.77
C ALA A 95 -15.84 11.61 9.28
N LEU A 96 -14.98 10.73 9.78
CA LEU A 96 -15.37 9.44 10.36
C LEU A 96 -16.38 9.59 11.51
N LYS A 97 -16.18 10.57 12.40
CA LYS A 97 -17.12 10.84 13.50
C LYS A 97 -18.47 11.35 13.02
N ARG A 98 -18.49 12.15 11.95
CA ARG A 98 -19.71 12.79 11.42
C ARG A 98 -20.57 11.84 10.59
N ILE A 99 -19.96 11.00 9.76
CA ILE A 99 -20.69 10.20 8.76
C ILE A 99 -20.38 8.69 8.81
N GLY A 100 -19.57 8.25 9.79
CA GLY A 100 -19.16 6.84 9.92
C GLY A 100 -18.05 6.45 8.93
N PRO A 101 -17.63 5.16 8.93
CA PRO A 101 -16.68 4.62 7.97
C PRO A 101 -17.34 4.26 6.62
N SER A 102 -16.55 4.33 5.56
CA SER A 102 -16.92 3.88 4.21
C SER A 102 -16.46 2.43 3.95
N PRO A 103 -16.93 1.77 2.87
CA PRO A 103 -16.52 0.41 2.53
C PRO A 103 -15.02 0.22 2.26
N ILE A 104 -14.25 1.30 2.06
CA ILE A 104 -12.80 1.22 1.81
C ILE A 104 -11.95 1.44 3.07
N HIS A 105 -12.58 1.75 4.20
CA HIS A 105 -11.89 1.85 5.48
C HIS A 105 -11.47 0.46 5.97
N ARG A 106 -10.34 0.40 6.67
CA ARG A 106 -9.86 -0.81 7.32
C ARG A 106 -10.47 -0.86 8.71
N MET A 107 -11.52 -1.63 8.88
CA MET A 107 -12.30 -1.72 10.12
C MET A 107 -11.50 -2.36 11.25
N SER A 108 -10.46 -3.13 10.94
CA SER A 108 -9.59 -3.74 11.96
C SER A 108 -8.50 -2.80 12.51
N PHE A 109 -8.39 -1.56 12.01
CA PHE A 109 -7.40 -0.59 12.48
C PHE A 109 -8.02 0.32 13.54
N ALA A 110 -7.29 0.59 14.62
CA ALA A 110 -7.67 1.67 15.54
C ALA A 110 -7.76 3.00 14.78
N PRO A 111 -8.77 3.85 15.03
CA PRO A 111 -9.78 3.78 16.09
C PRO A 111 -11.13 3.15 15.67
N LEU A 112 -11.18 2.44 14.54
CA LEU A 112 -12.41 1.80 14.05
C LEU A 112 -12.65 0.41 14.64
N LYS A 113 -11.58 -0.22 15.16
CA LYS A 113 -11.65 -1.43 15.98
C LYS A 113 -12.14 -1.12 17.39
#